data_AF-A0A1V5HM38-F1
#
_entry.id   AF-A0A1V5HM38-F1
#
_cell.length_a   1.000
_cell.length_b   1.000
_cell.length_c   1.000
_cell.angle_alpha   90.00
_cell.angle_beta   90.00
_cell.angle_gamma   90.00
#
_symmetry.space_group_name_H-M   'P 1'
#
loop_
_entity.id
_entity.type
_entity.pdbx_description
1 polymer ?
#
loop_
_entity_poly.entity_id
_entity_poly.type
_entity_poly.pdbx_seq_one_letter_code
_entity_poly.pdbx_strand_id
1 'polypeptide(L)'
;MSEITPMIFETLLKALALTLVCELVVLMLFRCFKQLYLVAILINIFTNIGMNLLILWVNPIHYHVFVIFMEIIVILIEFLIYYLFIKKGKQALLISLAANFTSYLVGLALMGLIY
;
A
#
# COMPACT_ATOMS: atom_id res chain seq x y z
N MET A 1 -17.85 -12.93 18.82
CA MET A 1 -17.75 -11.64 18.12
C MET A 1 -16.69 -10.71 18.72
N SER A 2 -16.30 -10.87 20.00
CA SER A 2 -15.24 -10.10 20.67
C SER A 2 -13.80 -10.47 20.28
N GLU A 3 -13.55 -11.68 19.74
CA GLU A 3 -12.21 -12.17 19.38
C GLU A 3 -11.84 -11.98 17.90
N ILE A 4 -12.83 -11.72 17.03
CA ILE A 4 -12.61 -11.57 15.58
C ILE A 4 -12.08 -10.17 15.25
N THR A 5 -12.53 -9.15 15.96
CA THR A 5 -12.07 -7.77 15.82
C THR A 5 -10.58 -7.56 16.11
N PRO A 6 -9.99 -8.09 17.20
CA PRO A 6 -8.56 -7.92 17.45
C PRO A 6 -7.69 -8.62 16.41
N MET A 7 -8.10 -9.81 15.92
CA MET A 7 -7.36 -10.53 14.89
C MET A 7 -7.31 -9.76 13.56
N ILE A 8 -8.46 -9.24 13.10
CA ILE A 8 -8.53 -8.40 11.89
C ILE A 8 -7.67 -7.14 12.05
N PHE A 9 -7.73 -6.51 13.22
CA PHE A 9 -6.94 -5.31 13.51
C PHE A 9 -5.42 -5.58 13.48
N GLU A 10 -4.99 -6.72 14.03
CA GLU A 10 -3.59 -7.13 13.99
C GLU A 10 -3.10 -7.37 12.55
N THR A 11 -3.88 -8.07 11.74
CA THR A 11 -3.56 -8.31 10.32
C THR A 11 -3.47 -7.00 9.53
N LEU A 12 -4.40 -6.06 9.77
CA LEU A 12 -4.39 -4.72 9.16
C LEU A 12 -3.11 -3.96 9.51
N LEU A 13 -2.70 -3.98 10.78
CA LEU A 13 -1.49 -3.31 11.22
C LEU A 13 -0.22 -3.94 10.64
N LYS A 14 -0.15 -5.28 10.56
CA LYS A 14 0.98 -5.99 9.92
C LYS A 14 1.09 -5.65 8.44
N ALA A 15 -0.02 -5.67 7.71
CA ALA A 15 -0.06 -5.32 6.29
C ALA A 15 0.36 -3.86 6.06
N LEU A 16 -0.17 -2.92 6.86
CA LEU A 16 0.21 -1.52 6.79
C LEU A 16 1.70 -1.31 7.11
N ALA A 17 2.21 -1.92 8.19
CA ALA A 17 3.61 -1.80 8.58
C ALA A 17 4.54 -2.31 7.47
N LEU A 18 4.19 -3.43 6.84
CA LEU A 18 4.94 -3.96 5.72
C LEU A 18 5.00 -2.97 4.56
N THR A 19 3.84 -2.46 4.12
CA THR A 19 3.78 -1.51 3.02
C THR A 19 4.53 -0.23 3.33
N LEU A 20 4.42 0.30 4.56
CA LEU A 20 5.20 1.47 4.98
C LEU A 20 6.71 1.20 4.90
N VAL A 21 7.19 0.03 5.36
CA VAL A 21 8.62 -0.32 5.25
C VAL A 21 9.05 -0.37 3.78
N CYS A 22 8.28 -1.03 2.91
CA CYS A 22 8.57 -1.10 1.48
C CYS A 22 8.60 0.30 0.83
N GLU A 23 7.60 1.13 1.11
CA GLU A 23 7.49 2.49 0.60
C GLU A 23 8.69 3.35 1.00
N LEU A 24 9.04 3.36 2.28
CA LEU A 24 10.16 4.16 2.81
C LEU A 24 11.49 3.71 2.20
N VAL A 25 11.68 2.41 1.97
CA VAL A 25 12.87 1.88 1.28
C VAL A 25 12.91 2.37 -0.17
N VAL A 26 11.80 2.31 -0.91
CA VAL A 26 11.75 2.81 -2.29
C VAL A 26 12.05 4.31 -2.33
N LEU A 27 11.42 5.12 -1.48
CA LEU A 27 11.66 6.57 -1.43
C LEU A 27 13.12 6.91 -1.09
N MET A 28 13.77 6.09 -0.25
CA MET A 28 15.19 6.22 0.06
C MET A 28 16.07 5.94 -1.15
N LEU A 29 15.78 4.87 -1.91
CA LEU A 29 16.51 4.53 -3.13
C LEU A 29 16.40 5.62 -4.20
N PHE A 30 15.22 6.25 -4.31
CA PHE A 30 14.98 7.38 -5.23
C PHE A 30 15.46 8.74 -4.67
N ARG A 31 16.04 8.77 -3.47
CA ARG A 31 16.59 9.97 -2.81
C ARG A 31 15.58 11.14 -2.73
N CYS A 32 14.34 10.82 -2.40
CA CYS A 32 13.27 11.81 -2.27
C CYS A 32 13.49 12.76 -1.08
N PHE A 33 12.85 13.92 -1.10
CA PHE A 33 12.90 14.91 -0.02
C PHE A 33 12.03 14.49 1.17
N LYS A 34 12.40 14.95 2.37
CA LYS A 34 11.82 14.52 3.66
C LYS A 34 10.29 14.68 3.72
N GLN A 35 9.73 15.72 3.11
CA GLN A 35 8.28 15.94 3.08
C GLN A 35 7.53 14.81 2.38
N LEU A 36 8.13 14.18 1.36
CA LEU A 36 7.48 13.09 0.62
C LEU A 36 7.31 11.83 1.48
N TYR A 37 8.22 11.59 2.43
CA TYR A 37 8.10 10.45 3.36
C TYR A 37 6.84 10.57 4.23
N LEU A 38 6.59 11.77 4.77
CA LEU A 38 5.39 12.01 5.58
C LEU A 38 4.11 11.90 4.75
N VAL A 39 4.13 12.42 3.53
CA VAL A 39 3.02 12.29 2.57
C VAL A 39 2.76 10.83 2.25
N ALA A 40 3.80 10.05 1.96
CA ALA A 40 3.70 8.63 1.64
C ALA A 40 3.13 7.80 2.80
N ILE A 41 3.56 8.10 4.04
CA ILE A 41 3.00 7.47 5.24
C ILE A 41 1.50 7.75 5.34
N LEU A 42 1.09 9.02 5.19
CA LEU A 42 -0.32 9.40 5.28
C LEU A 42 -1.15 8.72 4.19
N ILE A 43 -0.68 8.72 2.94
CA ILE A 43 -1.39 8.08 1.83
C ILE A 43 -1.58 6.60 2.13
N ASN A 44 -0.51 5.88 2.49
CA ASN A 44 -0.57 4.45 2.76
C ASN A 44 -1.48 4.10 3.94
N ILE A 45 -1.53 4.93 4.98
CA ILE A 45 -2.52 4.76 6.07
C ILE A 45 -3.94 4.80 5.50
N PHE A 46 -4.27 5.74 4.62
CA PHE A 46 -5.62 5.83 4.05
C PHE A 46 -5.90 4.75 3.01
N THR A 47 -5.00 4.54 2.05
CA THR A 47 -5.22 3.63 0.93
C THR A 47 -5.17 2.16 1.35
N ASN A 48 -4.17 1.77 2.15
CA ASN A 48 -3.98 0.37 2.54
C ASN A 48 -5.02 -0.09 3.57
N ILE A 49 -5.32 0.74 4.57
CA ILE A 49 -6.42 0.44 5.51
C ILE A 49 -7.75 0.42 4.75
N GLY A 50 -8.01 1.42 3.90
CA GLY A 50 -9.24 1.49 3.11
C GLY A 50 -9.44 0.27 2.22
N MET A 51 -8.40 -0.14 1.49
CA MET A 51 -8.42 -1.32 0.64
C MET A 51 -8.68 -2.61 1.45
N ASN A 52 -7.95 -2.83 2.53
CA ASN A 52 -8.13 -4.04 3.35
C ASN A 52 -9.52 -4.09 4.01
N LEU A 53 -10.07 -2.95 4.43
CA LEU A 53 -11.45 -2.89 4.94
C LEU A 53 -12.47 -3.21 3.86
N LEU A 54 -12.27 -2.74 2.62
CA LEU A 54 -13.16 -3.04 1.50
C LEU A 54 -13.11 -4.52 1.11
N ILE A 55 -11.93 -5.14 1.16
CA ILE A 55 -11.73 -6.56 0.89
C ILE A 55 -12.59 -7.46 1.78
N LEU A 56 -12.87 -7.06 3.03
CA LEU A 56 -13.74 -7.83 3.96
C LEU A 56 -15.16 -8.05 3.43
N TRP A 57 -15.61 -7.23 2.48
CA TRP A 57 -16.95 -7.29 1.89
C TRP A 57 -16.97 -7.99 0.52
N VAL A 58 -15.82 -8.42 0.02
CA VAL A 58 -15.67 -8.99 -1.32
C VAL A 58 -15.87 -10.50 -1.26
N ASN A 59 -16.62 -11.02 -2.23
CA ASN A 59 -16.78 -12.47 -2.38
C ASN A 59 -15.41 -13.12 -2.65
N PRO A 60 -15.03 -14.22 -1.97
CA PRO A 60 -13.75 -14.89 -2.17
C PRO A 60 -13.43 -15.24 -3.63
N ILE A 61 -14.43 -15.55 -4.45
CA ILE A 61 -14.26 -15.86 -5.88
C ILE A 61 -13.66 -14.67 -6.65
N HIS A 62 -13.98 -13.44 -6.23
CA HIS A 62 -13.53 -12.21 -6.87
C HIS A 62 -12.37 -11.53 -6.13
N TYR A 63 -11.84 -12.15 -5.07
CA TYR A 63 -10.81 -11.58 -4.20
C TYR A 63 -9.60 -11.07 -4.99
N HIS A 64 -8.95 -11.94 -5.79
CA HIS A 64 -7.73 -11.56 -6.50
C HIS A 64 -7.95 -10.47 -7.54
N VAL A 65 -9.09 -10.52 -8.25
CA VAL A 65 -9.44 -9.50 -9.25
C VAL A 65 -9.66 -8.15 -8.57
N PHE A 66 -10.36 -8.15 -7.43
CA PHE A 66 -10.59 -6.94 -6.65
C PHE A 66 -9.28 -6.38 -6.09
N VAL A 67 -8.40 -7.22 -5.54
CA VAL A 67 -7.08 -6.79 -5.04
C VAL A 67 -6.29 -6.11 -6.15
N ILE A 68 -6.14 -6.75 -7.32
CA ILE A 68 -5.41 -6.17 -8.45
C ILE A 68 -6.02 -4.83 -8.88
N PHE A 69 -7.36 -4.75 -8.95
CA PHE A 69 -8.04 -3.51 -9.30
C PHE A 69 -7.77 -2.39 -8.29
N MET A 70 -7.80 -2.71 -6.99
CA MET A 70 -7.50 -1.75 -5.93
C MET A 70 -6.05 -1.32 -5.95
N GLU A 71 -5.09 -2.22 -6.19
CA GLU A 71 -3.67 -1.86 -6.34
C GLU A 71 -3.47 -0.85 -7.48
N ILE A 72 -4.15 -1.04 -8.62
CA ILE A 72 -4.11 -0.07 -9.73
C ILE A 72 -4.65 1.29 -9.27
N ILE A 73 -5.75 1.33 -8.50
CA ILE A 73 -6.29 2.58 -7.95
C ILE A 73 -5.28 3.23 -6.99
N VAL A 74 -4.67 2.46 -6.09
CA VAL A 74 -3.67 2.97 -5.14
C VAL A 74 -2.47 3.55 -5.89
N ILE A 75 -1.94 2.85 -6.89
CA ILE A 75 -0.87 3.34 -7.76
C ILE A 75 -1.26 4.67 -8.42
N LEU A 76 -2.48 4.80 -8.92
CA LEU A 76 -2.95 6.04 -9.53
C LEU A 76 -3.06 7.18 -8.51
N ILE A 77 -3.55 6.93 -7.29
CA ILE A 77 -3.66 7.93 -6.22
C ILE A 77 -2.26 8.41 -5.80
N GLU A 78 -1.36 7.48 -5.50
CA GLU A 78 0.02 7.78 -5.14
C GLU A 78 0.76 8.51 -6.25
N PHE A 79 0.64 8.04 -7.50
CA PHE A 79 1.21 8.72 -8.65
C PHE A 79 0.76 10.18 -8.73
N LEU A 80 -0.55 10.44 -8.63
CA LEU A 80 -1.09 11.79 -8.70
C LEU A 80 -0.53 12.66 -7.57
N ILE A 81 -0.52 12.15 -6.34
CA ILE A 81 -0.01 12.93 -5.20
C ILE A 81 1.50 13.15 -5.33
N TYR A 82 2.29 12.12 -5.61
CA TYR A 82 3.74 12.25 -5.83
C TYR A 82 4.05 13.19 -6.98
N TYR A 83 3.25 13.18 -8.04
CA TYR A 83 3.40 14.13 -9.14
C TYR A 83 3.18 15.58 -8.69
N LEU A 84 2.25 15.85 -7.77
CA LEU A 84 2.05 17.19 -7.21
C LEU A 84 3.29 17.75 -6.52
N PHE A 85 4.12 16.89 -5.89
CA PHE A 85 5.35 17.31 -5.21
C PHE A 85 6.61 17.24 -6.09
N ILE A 86 6.80 16.18 -6.87
CA ILE A 86 8.01 15.94 -7.67
C ILE A 86 7.97 16.74 -8.98
N LYS A 87 6.77 16.99 -9.54
CA LYS A 87 6.54 17.61 -10.87
C LYS A 87 7.21 16.90 -12.05
N LYS A 88 7.70 15.67 -11.86
CA LYS A 88 8.27 14.81 -12.91
C LYS A 88 7.42 13.55 -13.03
N GLY A 89 6.51 13.51 -14.01
CA GLY A 89 5.54 12.43 -14.17
C GLY A 89 6.17 11.04 -14.21
N LYS A 90 7.21 10.84 -15.03
CA LYS A 90 7.91 9.55 -15.12
C LYS A 90 8.47 9.08 -13.78
N GLN A 91 9.08 10.00 -13.01
CA GLN A 91 9.67 9.66 -11.72
C GLN A 91 8.60 9.36 -10.68
N ALA A 92 7.53 10.16 -10.61
CA ALA A 92 6.41 9.91 -9.71
C ALA A 92 5.73 8.56 -9.97
N LEU A 93 5.53 8.22 -11.26
CA LEU A 93 4.93 6.95 -11.66
C LEU A 93 5.84 5.77 -11.30
N LEU A 94 7.15 5.88 -11.56
CA LEU A 94 8.10 4.83 -11.22
C LEU A 94 8.18 4.59 -9.72
N ILE A 95 8.14 5.64 -8.90
CA ILE A 95 8.15 5.52 -7.43
C ILE A 95 6.90 4.77 -6.96
N SER A 96 5.71 5.22 -7.38
CA SER A 96 4.46 4.57 -6.96
C SER A 96 4.36 3.12 -7.44
N LEU A 97 4.72 2.85 -8.71
CA LEU A 97 4.79 1.47 -9.21
C LEU A 97 5.76 0.62 -8.41
N ALA A 98 6.98 1.11 -8.18
CA ALA A 98 8.00 0.36 -7.46
C ALA A 98 7.57 0.08 -6.02
N ALA A 99 7.02 1.06 -5.31
CA ALA A 99 6.62 0.92 -3.92
C ALA A 99 5.44 -0.04 -3.76
N ASN A 100 4.37 0.18 -4.52
CA ASN A 100 3.19 -0.67 -4.49
C ASN A 100 3.53 -2.11 -4.91
N PHE A 101 4.23 -2.29 -6.03
CA PHE A 101 4.62 -3.62 -6.51
C PHE A 101 5.56 -4.36 -5.54
N THR A 102 6.51 -3.65 -4.92
CA THR A 102 7.39 -4.23 -3.91
C THR A 102 6.58 -4.68 -2.70
N SER A 103 5.67 -3.85 -2.20
CA SER A 103 4.83 -4.21 -1.05
C SER A 103 3.93 -5.41 -1.33
N TYR A 104 3.37 -5.49 -2.54
CA TYR A 104 2.56 -6.62 -2.99
C TYR A 104 3.37 -7.93 -3.05
N LEU A 105 4.55 -7.90 -3.69
CA LEU A 105 5.42 -9.08 -3.80
C LEU A 105 5.90 -9.56 -2.44
N VAL A 106 6.31 -8.64 -1.56
CA VAL A 106 6.73 -9.00 -0.21
C VAL A 106 5.54 -9.51 0.61
N GLY A 107 4.36 -8.93 0.45
CA GLY A 107 3.12 -9.41 1.08
C GLY A 107 2.79 -10.84 0.66
N LEU A 108 2.91 -11.18 -0.62
CA LEU A 108 2.76 -12.54 -1.12
C LEU A 108 3.80 -13.50 -0.51
N ALA A 109 5.07 -13.08 -0.44
CA ALA A 109 6.14 -13.89 0.12
C ALA A 109 5.96 -14.15 1.64
N LEU A 110 5.37 -13.19 2.35
CA LEU A 110 5.14 -13.25 3.79
C LEU A 110 3.70 -13.63 4.16
N MET A 111 2.91 -14.14 3.20
CA MET A 111 1.48 -14.39 3.39
C MET A 111 1.19 -15.22 4.64
N GLY A 112 1.95 -16.29 4.90
CA GLY A 112 1.79 -17.14 6.10
C GLY A 112 2.36 -16.59 7.42
N LEU A 113 2.95 -15.38 7.41
CA LEU A 113 3.34 -14.63 8.61
C LEU A 113 2.35 -13.51 8.93
N ILE A 114 1.64 -13.02 7.91
CA ILE A 114 0.67 -11.92 8.01
C ILE A 114 -0.72 -12.46 8.37
N TYR A 115 -1.06 -13.64 7.84
CA TYR A 115 -2.30 -14.39 8.06
C TYR A 115 -2.00 -15.72 8.75
#